data_AF-A0A5X1UX91-F1
#
_entry.id   AF-A0A5X1UX91-F1
#
_cell.length_a   1.000
_cell.length_b   1.000
_cell.length_c   1.000
_cell.angle_alpha   90.00
_cell.angle_beta   90.00
_cell.angle_gamma   90.00
#
_symmetry.space_group_name_H-M   'P 1'
#
loop_
_entity.id
_entity.type
_entity.pdbx_description
1 polymer ?
#
loop_
_entity_poly.entity_id
_entity_poly.type
_entity_poly.pdbx_seq_one_letter_code
_entity_poly.pdbx_strand_id
1 'polypeptide(L)'
;SDRSTDGRMKRKTAEWFYKLHNKISNPKIEENVGDFRLMSREVVENIKLMPERNLFMKGVLSWVGGKTDVVKYARAERVAGDSKFNGWKLWNLALEGITSFSTFPLRIWTYIGLAVAGVAFLYGAWMIFDTLAFGNAVRGYPSLLV
;
A
#
# COMPACT_ATOMS: atom_id res chain seq x y z
N SER A 1 0.46 -8.39 23.39
CA SER A 1 -0.20 -9.48 22.63
C SER A 1 0.90 -10.46 22.26
N ASP A 2 1.00 -11.55 23.00
CA ASP A 2 2.07 -12.54 22.83
C ASP A 2 1.82 -13.38 21.56
N ARG A 3 2.83 -13.48 20.68
CA ARG A 3 2.80 -14.19 19.38
C ARG A 3 3.95 -15.19 19.28
N SER A 4 4.36 -15.74 20.41
CA SER A 4 5.43 -16.75 20.55
C SER A 4 5.22 -18.03 19.73
N THR A 5 3.99 -18.31 19.31
CA THR A 5 3.61 -19.47 18.47
C THR A 5 3.68 -19.23 16.95
N ASP A 6 3.84 -17.99 16.48
CA ASP A 6 4.02 -17.73 15.04
C ASP A 6 5.48 -18.01 14.61
N GLY A 7 5.67 -18.78 13.53
CA GLY A 7 7.01 -19.06 12.98
C GLY A 7 7.81 -17.78 12.70
N ARG A 8 9.12 -17.79 13.00
CA ARG A 8 10.02 -16.61 12.97
C ARG A 8 9.92 -15.77 11.69
N MET A 9 9.71 -16.40 10.53
CA MET A 9 9.58 -15.72 9.24
C MET A 9 8.25 -14.96 9.12
N LYS A 10 7.12 -15.52 9.56
CA LYS A 10 5.83 -14.82 9.60
C LYS A 10 5.87 -13.59 10.50
N ARG A 11 6.58 -13.68 11.63
CA ARG A 11 6.70 -12.57 12.58
C ARG A 11 7.43 -11.38 11.97
N LYS A 12 8.58 -11.62 11.31
CA LYS A 12 9.34 -10.56 10.63
C LYS A 12 8.56 -9.90 9.48
N THR A 13 7.88 -10.68 8.65
CA THR A 13 7.10 -10.11 7.53
C THR A 13 5.90 -9.30 8.02
N ALA A 14 5.24 -9.75 9.10
CA ALA A 14 4.15 -9.00 9.72
C ALA A 14 4.64 -7.69 10.34
N GLU A 15 5.75 -7.72 11.10
CA GLU A 15 6.37 -6.51 11.68
C GLU A 15 6.77 -5.50 10.59
N TRP A 16 7.34 -5.96 9.47
CA TRP A 16 7.66 -5.10 8.33
C TRP A 16 6.43 -4.50 7.66
N PHE A 17 5.37 -5.30 7.46
CA PHE A 17 4.12 -4.82 6.91
C PHE A 17 3.50 -3.72 7.77
N TYR A 18 3.39 -3.94 9.08
CA TYR A 18 2.81 -2.95 9.98
C TYR A 18 3.67 -1.68 10.08
N LYS A 19 5.00 -1.81 10.12
CA LYS A 19 5.90 -0.64 10.09
C LYS A 19 5.78 0.16 8.79
N LEU A 20 5.70 -0.51 7.64
CA LEU A 20 5.57 0.15 6.34
C LEU A 20 4.18 0.81 6.22
N HIS A 21 3.12 0.10 6.60
CA HIS A 21 1.76 0.63 6.59
C HIS A 21 1.62 1.84 7.53
N ASN A 22 2.07 1.74 8.78
CA ASN A 22 1.98 2.84 9.75
C ASN A 22 2.86 4.04 9.39
N LYS A 23 3.82 3.89 8.47
CA LYS A 23 4.64 4.98 7.94
C LYS A 23 4.02 5.65 6.71
N ILE A 24 3.16 4.94 5.96
CA ILE A 24 2.62 5.37 4.65
C ILE A 24 1.13 5.75 4.70
N SER A 25 0.36 5.18 5.65
CA SER A 25 -1.09 5.34 5.74
C SER A 25 -1.48 6.14 6.98
N ASN A 26 -2.44 7.06 6.83
CA ASN A 26 -2.81 8.03 7.86
C ASN A 26 -3.80 7.54 8.94
N PRO A 27 -4.36 6.32 8.89
CA PRO A 27 -4.81 5.66 10.11
C PRO A 27 -3.79 4.62 10.58
N LYS A 28 -3.33 4.77 11.83
CA LYS A 28 -2.48 3.77 12.49
C LYS A 28 -3.29 2.49 12.70
N ILE A 29 -2.84 1.39 12.12
CA ILE A 29 -3.45 0.08 12.37
C ILE A 29 -2.80 -0.48 13.63
N GLU A 30 -3.64 -0.80 14.61
CA GLU A 30 -3.19 -1.52 15.79
C GLU A 30 -2.67 -2.91 15.40
N GLU A 31 -1.44 -3.20 15.80
CA GLU A 31 -0.81 -4.48 15.57
C GLU A 31 -1.45 -5.56 16.46
N ASN A 32 -1.58 -6.77 15.93
CA ASN A 32 -1.96 -7.97 16.69
C ASN A 32 -3.38 -7.99 17.30
N VAL A 33 -4.28 -7.12 16.85
CA VAL A 33 -5.72 -7.23 17.16
C VAL A 33 -6.39 -8.28 16.28
N GLY A 34 -7.14 -9.18 16.92
CA GLY A 34 -8.03 -10.12 16.24
C GLY A 34 -9.19 -9.43 15.55
N ASP A 35 -9.87 -10.12 14.64
CA ASP A 35 -11.05 -9.57 13.96
C ASP A 35 -12.32 -9.59 14.83
N PHE A 36 -12.24 -10.19 16.02
CA PHE A 36 -13.31 -10.24 17.01
C PHE A 36 -13.47 -8.90 17.70
N ARG A 37 -14.66 -8.30 17.58
CA ARG A 37 -14.93 -6.93 18.04
C ARG A 37 -16.41 -6.72 18.33
N LEU A 38 -16.70 -5.84 19.27
CA LEU A 38 -18.05 -5.32 19.55
C LEU A 38 -18.13 -3.89 19.00
N MET A 39 -19.21 -3.58 18.27
CA MET A 39 -19.40 -2.27 17.65
C MET A 39 -20.74 -1.69 18.07
N SER A 40 -20.77 -0.38 18.37
CA SER A 40 -22.03 0.33 18.61
C SER A 40 -22.81 0.48 17.29
N ARG A 41 -24.13 0.66 17.39
CA ARG A 41 -25.00 0.83 16.23
C ARG A 41 -24.59 2.02 15.36
N GLU A 42 -24.20 3.13 15.98
CA GLU A 42 -23.76 4.34 15.29
C GLU A 42 -22.55 4.09 14.37
N VAL A 43 -21.53 3.38 14.86
CA VAL A 43 -20.34 3.03 14.06
C VAL A 43 -20.73 2.16 12.87
N VAL A 44 -21.66 1.21 13.06
CA VAL A 44 -22.15 0.35 11.98
C VAL A 44 -22.92 1.12 10.91
N GLU A 45 -23.73 2.12 11.29
CA GLU A 45 -24.39 3.00 10.32
C GLU A 45 -23.37 3.82 9.51
N ASN A 46 -22.34 4.37 10.17
CA ASN A 46 -21.29 5.13 9.47
C ASN A 46 -20.51 4.27 8.47
N ILE A 47 -20.18 3.03 8.82
CA ILE A 47 -19.52 2.09 7.89
C ILE A 47 -20.40 1.80 6.68
N LYS A 48 -21.72 1.70 6.85
CA LYS A 48 -22.65 1.41 5.73
C LYS A 48 -22.73 2.54 4.71
N LEU A 49 -22.37 3.77 5.08
CA LEU A 49 -22.35 4.92 4.18
C LEU A 49 -21.05 5.02 3.35
N MET A 50 -20.07 4.16 3.62
CA MET A 50 -18.77 4.20 2.97
C MET A 50 -18.83 3.61 1.54
N PRO A 51 -18.34 4.33 0.51
CA PRO A 51 -18.37 3.89 -0.88
C PRO A 51 -17.31 2.80 -1.22
N GLU A 52 -16.54 2.33 -0.25
CA GLU A 52 -15.43 1.41 -0.41
C GLU A 52 -15.89 0.04 -0.96
N ARG A 53 -15.48 -0.26 -2.20
CA ARG A 53 -15.76 -1.55 -2.85
C ARG A 53 -14.86 -2.69 -2.36
N ASN A 54 -13.63 -2.37 -1.97
CA ASN A 54 -12.65 -3.32 -1.44
C ASN A 54 -12.57 -3.19 0.08
N LEU A 55 -13.11 -4.18 0.78
CA LEU A 55 -13.26 -4.16 2.24
C LEU A 55 -11.96 -4.54 2.95
N PHE A 56 -11.04 -3.60 3.07
CA PHE A 56 -9.95 -3.69 4.03
C PHE A 56 -10.45 -3.26 5.42
N MET A 57 -11.14 -4.19 6.11
CA MET A 57 -11.85 -3.93 7.37
C MET A 57 -10.98 -3.28 8.45
N LYS A 58 -9.69 -3.61 8.52
CA LYS A 58 -8.76 -3.00 9.49
C LYS A 58 -8.60 -1.49 9.24
N GLY A 59 -8.52 -1.08 7.97
CA GLY A 59 -8.44 0.34 7.58
C GLY A 59 -9.78 1.06 7.75
N VAL A 60 -10.86 0.48 7.23
CA VAL A 60 -12.23 1.03 7.34
C VAL A 60 -12.59 1.34 8.80
N LEU A 61 -12.34 0.39 9.70
CA LEU A 61 -12.66 0.55 11.11
C LEU A 61 -11.77 1.56 11.82
N SER A 62 -10.51 1.70 11.39
CA SER A 62 -9.64 2.77 11.89
C SER A 62 -10.01 4.16 11.35
N TRP A 63 -10.72 4.23 10.22
CA TRP A 63 -11.11 5.48 9.55
C TRP A 63 -12.40 6.06 10.14
N VAL A 64 -13.41 5.23 10.41
CA VAL A 64 -14.72 5.67 10.94
C VAL A 64 -14.59 6.31 12.33
N GLY A 65 -13.52 6.00 13.06
CA GLY A 65 -13.23 6.56 14.37
C GLY A 65 -14.20 6.07 15.46
N GLY A 66 -14.08 6.66 16.66
CA GLY A 66 -14.88 6.31 17.82
C GLY A 66 -14.06 6.04 19.07
N LYS A 67 -14.74 5.75 20.19
CA LYS A 67 -14.06 5.29 21.43
C LYS A 67 -13.74 3.81 21.29
N THR A 68 -12.45 3.49 21.25
CA THR A 68 -11.95 2.12 21.16
C THR A 68 -11.29 1.71 22.47
N ASP A 69 -11.57 0.50 22.92
CA ASP A 69 -10.87 -0.13 24.03
C ASP A 69 -10.49 -1.57 23.63
N VAL A 70 -9.36 -2.06 24.14
CA VAL A 70 -8.73 -3.30 23.68
C VAL A 70 -8.65 -4.30 24.82
N VAL A 71 -9.48 -5.34 24.72
CA VAL A 71 -9.42 -6.48 25.63
C VAL A 71 -8.31 -7.44 25.20
N LYS A 72 -7.24 -7.51 26.01
CA LYS A 72 -6.12 -8.41 25.76
C LYS A 72 -6.52 -9.84 26.14
N TYR A 73 -6.33 -10.77 25.21
CA TYR A 73 -6.50 -12.20 25.46
C TYR A 73 -5.32 -12.98 24.89
N ALA A 74 -5.00 -14.11 25.51
CA ALA A 74 -4.03 -15.07 24.98
C ALA A 74 -4.73 -15.92 23.91
N ARG A 75 -4.26 -15.85 22.67
CA ARG A 75 -4.84 -16.63 21.58
C ARG A 75 -4.29 -18.06 21.64
N ALA A 76 -5.15 -19.02 21.99
CA ALA A 76 -4.81 -20.43 21.91
C ALA A 76 -4.57 -20.87 20.46
N GLU A 77 -3.74 -21.88 20.28
CA GLU A 77 -3.50 -22.48 18.97
C GLU A 77 -4.78 -23.14 18.43
N ARG A 78 -5.00 -23.05 17.12
CA ARG A 78 -6.23 -23.58 16.52
C ARG A 78 -6.18 -25.11 16.60
N VAL A 79 -7.20 -25.70 17.23
CA VAL A 79 -7.29 -27.16 17.43
C VAL A 79 -7.60 -27.92 16.13
N ALA A 80 -8.35 -27.32 15.21
CA ALA A 80 -8.70 -27.93 13.93
C ALA A 80 -8.91 -26.91 12.81
N GLY A 81 -8.52 -27.27 11.59
CA GLY A 81 -8.69 -26.50 10.36
C GLY A 81 -7.49 -25.62 9.99
N ASP A 82 -7.28 -25.45 8.69
CA ASP A 82 -6.17 -24.65 8.16
C ASP A 82 -6.50 -23.16 8.06
N SER A 83 -5.45 -22.33 8.13
CA SER A 83 -5.59 -20.91 7.85
C SER A 83 -5.96 -20.68 6.38
N LYS A 84 -7.15 -20.13 6.13
CA LYS A 84 -7.55 -19.65 4.78
C LYS A 84 -6.73 -18.46 4.29
N PHE A 85 -6.00 -17.81 5.20
CA PHE A 85 -5.04 -16.75 4.92
C PHE A 85 -3.66 -17.36 4.69
N ASN A 86 -3.24 -17.42 3.42
CA ASN A 86 -1.86 -17.69 3.04
C ASN A 86 -1.05 -16.38 3.02
N GLY A 87 0.29 -16.47 3.05
CA GLY A 87 1.16 -15.29 3.03
C GLY A 87 0.94 -14.39 1.81
N TRP A 88 0.54 -14.96 0.68
CA TRP A 88 0.23 -14.25 -0.56
C TRP A 88 -1.04 -13.38 -0.47
N LYS A 89 -2.13 -13.91 0.09
CA LYS A 89 -3.37 -13.17 0.34
C LYS A 89 -3.16 -12.05 1.34
N LEU A 90 -2.30 -12.26 2.35
CA LEU A 90 -1.87 -11.20 3.26
C LEU A 90 -1.11 -10.08 2.52
N TRP A 91 -0.23 -10.45 1.59
CA TRP A 91 0.49 -9.50 0.73
C TRP A 91 -0.41 -8.72 -0.22
N ASN A 92 -1.40 -9.37 -0.83
CA ASN A 92 -2.38 -8.67 -1.67
C ASN A 92 -3.27 -7.74 -0.85
N LEU A 93 -3.73 -8.19 0.33
CA LEU A 93 -4.51 -7.35 1.25
C LEU A 93 -3.71 -6.12 1.70
N ALA A 94 -2.40 -6.28 1.90
CA ALA A 94 -1.48 -5.20 2.20
C ALA A 94 -1.38 -4.17 1.07
N LEU A 95 -1.22 -4.64 -0.18
CA LEU A 95 -1.17 -3.78 -1.36
C LEU A 95 -2.51 -3.05 -1.59
N GLU A 96 -3.64 -3.72 -1.39
CA GLU A 96 -4.97 -3.11 -1.44
C GLU A 96 -5.12 -2.02 -0.37
N GLY A 97 -4.66 -2.26 0.86
CA GLY A 97 -4.67 -1.26 1.92
C GLY A 97 -3.82 -0.02 1.59
N ILE A 98 -2.61 -0.20 1.08
CA ILE A 98 -1.72 0.92 0.71
C ILE A 98 -2.30 1.74 -0.44
N THR A 99 -2.86 1.09 -1.45
CA THR A 99 -3.41 1.76 -2.63
C THR A 99 -4.76 2.43 -2.37
N SER A 100 -5.57 1.87 -1.48
CA SER A 100 -6.90 2.41 -1.17
C SER A 100 -6.85 3.57 -0.17
N PHE A 101 -5.89 3.57 0.76
CA PHE A 101 -5.78 4.59 1.81
C PHE A 101 -4.58 5.53 1.67
N SER A 102 -3.78 5.41 0.59
CA SER A 102 -2.63 6.29 0.36
C SER A 102 -2.46 6.68 -1.10
N THR A 103 -2.22 7.97 -1.34
CA THR A 103 -1.79 8.50 -2.65
C THR A 103 -0.28 8.36 -2.87
N PHE A 104 0.44 7.74 -1.93
CA PHE A 104 1.89 7.62 -1.95
C PHE A 104 2.43 6.90 -3.20
N PRO A 105 1.91 5.74 -3.63
CA PRO A 105 2.39 5.07 -4.84
C PRO A 105 2.24 5.95 -6.08
N LEU A 106 1.11 6.66 -6.17
CA LEU A 106 0.82 7.56 -7.28
C LEU A 106 1.83 8.72 -7.31
N ARG A 107 2.10 9.36 -6.16
CA ARG A 107 3.07 10.46 -6.07
C ARG A 107 4.49 10.04 -6.47
N ILE A 108 4.94 8.86 -6.06
CA ILE A 108 6.26 8.34 -6.46
C ILE A 108 6.35 8.23 -7.98
N TRP A 109 5.37 7.58 -8.59
CA TRP A 109 5.37 7.40 -10.04
C TRP A 109 5.21 8.72 -10.80
N THR A 110 4.49 9.69 -10.26
CA THR A 110 4.45 11.05 -10.82
C THR A 110 5.84 11.69 -10.83
N TYR A 111 6.59 11.66 -9.72
CA TYR A 111 7.94 12.24 -9.69
C TYR A 111 8.93 11.51 -10.59
N ILE A 112 8.88 10.18 -10.62
CA ILE A 112 9.73 9.38 -11.53
C ILE A 112 9.39 9.71 -12.98
N GLY A 113 8.10 9.72 -13.34
CA GLY A 113 7.65 10.04 -14.68
C GLY A 113 8.07 11.44 -15.12
N LEU A 114 7.96 12.43 -14.22
CA LEU A 114 8.35 13.81 -14.50
C LEU A 114 9.88 13.94 -14.67
N ALA A 115 10.67 13.23 -13.86
CA ALA A 115 12.12 13.19 -14.01
C ALA A 115 12.54 12.56 -15.36
N VAL A 116 11.95 11.41 -15.72
CA VAL A 116 12.22 10.74 -16.99
C VAL A 116 11.80 11.61 -18.18
N ALA A 117 10.62 12.24 -18.10
CA ALA A 117 10.15 13.17 -19.12
C ALA A 117 11.10 14.37 -19.27
N GLY A 118 11.61 14.91 -18.17
CA GLY A 118 12.60 15.99 -18.19
C GLY A 118 13.90 15.59 -18.89
N VAL A 119 14.44 14.40 -18.58
CA VAL A 119 15.65 13.87 -19.25
C VAL A 119 15.40 13.64 -20.73
N ALA A 120 14.26 13.04 -21.09
CA ALA A 120 13.90 12.80 -22.48
C ALA A 120 13.77 14.11 -23.27
N PHE A 121 13.16 15.14 -22.68
CA PHE A 121 13.01 16.45 -23.30
C PHE A 121 14.37 17.14 -23.51
N LEU A 122 15.26 17.11 -22.51
CA LEU A 122 16.61 17.65 -22.64
C LEU A 122 17.42 16.93 -23.72
N TYR A 123 17.32 15.60 -23.77
CA TYR A 123 17.98 14.79 -24.79
C TYR A 123 17.44 15.07 -26.20
N GLY A 124 16.11 15.17 -26.35
CA GLY A 124 15.47 15.56 -27.61
C GLY A 124 15.87 16.97 -28.05
N ALA A 125 15.90 17.94 -27.13
CA ALA A 125 16.34 19.30 -27.43
C ALA A 125 17.81 19.34 -27.87
N TRP A 126 18.70 18.64 -27.16
CA TRP A 126 20.11 18.52 -27.55
C TRP A 126 20.26 17.93 -28.95
N MET A 127 19.51 16.88 -29.26
CA MET A 127 19.54 16.24 -30.58
C MET A 127 19.04 17.15 -31.70
N ILE A 128 17.98 17.94 -31.47
CA ILE A 128 17.48 18.93 -32.43
C ILE A 128 18.55 20.00 -32.69
N PHE A 129 19.19 20.50 -31.64
CA PHE A 129 20.28 21.49 -31.77
C PHE A 129 21.48 20.93 -32.54
N ASP A 130 21.92 19.71 -32.21
CA ASP A 130 23.03 19.04 -32.88
C ASP A 130 22.74 18.83 -34.38
N THR A 131 21.51 18.39 -34.69
CA THR A 131 21.04 18.19 -36.06
C THR A 131 21.04 19.49 -36.88
N LEU A 132 20.64 20.61 -36.27
CA LEU A 132 20.59 21.93 -36.91
C LEU A 132 21.98 22.55 -37.10
N ALA A 133 22.89 22.36 -36.13
CA ALA A 133 24.20 23.02 -36.12
C ALA A 133 25.29 22.26 -36.90
N PHE A 134 25.35 20.93 -36.78
CA PHE A 134 26.43 20.11 -37.34
C PHE A 134 25.99 19.22 -38.51
N GLY A 135 24.68 19.10 -38.76
CA GLY A 135 24.11 18.25 -39.79
C GLY A 135 24.11 16.76 -39.40
N ASN A 136 23.08 16.03 -39.85
CA ASN A 136 22.83 14.64 -39.44
C ASN A 136 23.90 13.65 -39.92
N ALA A 137 24.70 13.10 -39.00
CA ALA A 137 25.60 11.98 -39.27
C ALA A 137 24.88 10.61 -39.41
N VAL A 138 23.68 10.46 -38.83
CA VAL A 138 22.89 9.22 -38.86
C VAL A 138 21.43 9.53 -39.20
N ARG A 139 21.02 9.31 -40.47
CA ARG A 139 19.66 9.59 -40.93
C ARG A 139 18.64 8.66 -40.26
N GLY A 140 17.58 9.24 -39.65
CA GLY A 140 16.41 8.51 -39.12
C GLY A 140 16.41 8.22 -37.61
N TYR A 141 17.55 8.35 -36.92
CA TYR A 141 17.63 8.19 -35.47
C TYR A 141 16.84 9.27 -34.68
N PRO A 142 16.84 10.55 -35.12
CA PRO A 142 16.04 11.59 -34.45
C PRO A 142 14.53 11.41 -34.58
N SER A 143 14.03 10.82 -35.67
CA SER A 143 12.61 10.59 -35.90
C SER A 143 12.04 9.37 -35.18
N LEU A 144 12.89 8.50 -34.61
CA LEU A 144 12.49 7.29 -33.88
C LEU A 144 12.53 7.47 -32.36
N LEU A 145 13.38 8.39 -31.86
CA LEU A 145 13.59 8.61 -30.44
C LEU A 145 12.86 9.84 -29.88
N VAL A 146 12.37 10.73 -30.74
CA VAL A 146 11.56 11.90 -30.38
C VAL A 146 10.11 11.66 -30.72
#